data_AF-A0A093YQX9-F1
#
_entry.id   AF-A0A093YQX9-F1
#
_cell.length_a   1.000
_cell.length_b   1.000
_cell.length_c   1.000
_cell.angle_alpha   90.00
_cell.angle_beta   90.00
_cell.angle_gamma   90.00
#
_symmetry.space_group_name_H-M   'P 1'
#
loop_
_entity.id
_entity.type
_entity.pdbx_description
1 polymer ?
#
loop_
_entity_poly.entity_id
_entity_poly.type
_entity_poly.pdbx_seq_one_letter_code
_entity_poly.pdbx_strand_id
1 'polypeptide(L)'
;MAHLTNPLVSPEQLASSTRINEALPQSAQDLIRFSTGKLTQAAGILLRLPQSVSAQAVVLLYRYWTIEELARDEFKDISAAVIYLTAKISAHPRSLRSIANVYTYLYSSSSALASVQAQDPKSRPDPASYYLSPSSYTSFTSRILLLEGHVLNALGFGVHVALPHPLAITYLQTMDIFSAAYSKSNGPKLARRAIALLNTALLSPQMLYLTHQPNALAVAAIYLAAREEGVNLPSVEWWEVFDVEREELGFLVVAFLSLQNWCAEMGKEAIGAMRKVDIAKLAGGEVDEEAEMAMMLDEKPV
;
A
#
# COMPACT_ATOMS: atom_id res chain seq x y z
N MET A 1 17.01 18.81 7.36
CA MET A 1 16.04 18.00 8.13
C MET A 1 14.75 17.66 7.35
N ALA A 2 14.36 18.41 6.32
CA ALA A 2 13.14 18.15 5.52
C ALA A 2 13.07 16.78 4.82
N HIS A 3 14.18 16.03 4.72
CA HIS A 3 14.22 14.71 4.09
C HIS A 3 13.94 13.53 5.04
N LEU A 4 13.84 13.79 6.35
CA LEU A 4 13.65 12.74 7.37
C LEU A 4 12.25 12.76 7.99
N THR A 5 11.53 13.86 7.84
CA THR A 5 10.18 14.04 8.37
C THR A 5 9.15 14.04 7.26
N ASN A 6 7.93 13.64 7.60
CA ASN A 6 6.77 13.70 6.73
C ASN A 6 5.76 14.74 7.25
N PRO A 7 5.02 15.41 6.36
CA PRO A 7 3.80 16.09 6.77
C PRO A 7 2.82 15.04 7.32
N LEU A 8 2.41 15.23 8.57
CA LEU A 8 1.41 14.38 9.22
C LEU A 8 0.02 14.90 8.94
N VAL A 9 -0.94 13.99 8.92
CA VAL A 9 -2.34 14.31 8.78
C VAL A 9 -2.89 14.75 10.13
N SER A 10 -3.50 15.93 10.15
CA SER A 10 -4.13 16.46 11.36
C SER A 10 -5.41 15.69 11.73
N PRO A 11 -5.81 15.69 13.01
CA PRO A 11 -7.09 15.08 13.42
C PRO A 11 -8.30 15.65 12.68
N GLU A 12 -8.26 16.95 12.33
CA GLU A 12 -9.32 17.61 11.56
C GLU A 12 -9.42 17.07 10.13
N GLN A 13 -8.28 16.83 9.47
CA GLN A 13 -8.24 16.22 8.15
C GLN A 13 -8.75 14.78 8.18
N LEU A 14 -8.41 14.00 9.21
CA LEU A 14 -8.95 12.65 9.38
C LEU A 14 -10.48 12.69 9.57
N ALA A 15 -10.98 13.59 10.42
CA ALA A 15 -12.41 13.76 10.64
C ALA A 15 -13.13 14.19 9.35
N SER A 16 -12.52 15.09 8.56
CA SER A 16 -13.04 15.48 7.25
C SER A 16 -13.09 14.32 6.28
N SER A 17 -12.02 13.52 6.20
CA SER A 17 -11.97 12.31 5.35
C SER A 17 -13.05 11.30 5.76
N THR A 18 -13.29 11.10 7.06
CA THR A 18 -14.39 10.24 7.53
C THR A 18 -15.75 10.76 7.08
N ARG A 19 -15.99 12.07 7.13
CA ARG A 19 -17.25 12.69 6.66
C ARG A 19 -17.44 12.55 5.16
N ILE A 20 -16.38 12.76 4.37
CA ILE A 20 -16.43 12.61 2.91
C ILE A 20 -16.83 11.18 2.53
N ASN A 21 -16.36 10.19 3.29
CA ASN A 21 -16.60 8.78 3.01
C ASN A 21 -17.75 8.17 3.85
N GLU A 22 -18.62 8.99 4.44
CA GLU A 22 -19.71 8.54 5.33
C GLU A 22 -20.68 7.56 4.64
N ALA A 23 -20.84 7.68 3.32
CA ALA A 23 -21.66 6.77 2.52
C ALA A 23 -21.15 5.32 2.49
N LEU A 24 -19.88 5.09 2.81
CA LEU A 24 -19.27 3.76 2.81
C LEU A 24 -19.09 3.22 4.23
N PRO A 25 -19.50 1.97 4.52
CA PRO A 25 -19.21 1.32 5.79
C PRO A 25 -17.70 1.29 6.09
N GLN A 26 -17.31 1.45 7.35
CA GLN A 26 -15.90 1.49 7.75
C GLN A 26 -15.14 0.23 7.31
N SER A 27 -15.76 -0.95 7.41
CA SER A 27 -15.17 -2.22 6.95
C SER A 27 -14.86 -2.21 5.46
N ALA A 28 -15.73 -1.63 4.64
CA ALA A 28 -15.52 -1.47 3.20
C ALA A 28 -14.39 -0.48 2.92
N GLN A 29 -14.33 0.66 3.63
CA GLN A 29 -13.23 1.61 3.50
C GLN A 29 -11.88 0.98 3.82
N ASP A 30 -11.81 0.20 4.90
CA ASP A 30 -10.58 -0.47 5.32
C ASP A 30 -10.12 -1.51 4.30
N LEU A 31 -11.09 -2.26 3.75
CA LEU A 31 -10.84 -3.24 2.71
C LEU A 31 -10.39 -2.60 1.39
N ILE A 32 -10.94 -1.45 1.00
CA ILE A 32 -10.47 -0.64 -0.15
C ILE A 32 -9.01 -0.23 0.05
N ARG A 33 -8.69 0.33 1.22
CA ARG A 33 -7.32 0.80 1.52
C ARG A 33 -6.33 -0.34 1.47
N PHE A 34 -6.67 -1.46 2.09
CA PHE A 34 -5.83 -2.66 2.12
C PHE A 34 -5.65 -3.26 0.71
N SER A 35 -6.74 -3.52 -0.01
CA SER A 35 -6.71 -4.18 -1.32
C SER A 35 -5.98 -3.35 -2.37
N THR A 36 -6.23 -2.03 -2.41
CA THR A 36 -5.55 -1.12 -3.35
C THR A 36 -4.09 -0.92 -2.98
N GLY A 37 -3.76 -0.82 -1.68
CA GLY A 37 -2.37 -0.78 -1.22
C GLY A 37 -1.61 -2.04 -1.64
N LYS A 38 -2.24 -3.21 -1.49
CA LYS A 38 -1.70 -4.51 -1.92
C LYS A 38 -1.54 -4.59 -3.44
N LEU A 39 -2.53 -4.15 -4.20
CA LEU A 39 -2.47 -4.04 -5.66
C LEU A 39 -1.28 -3.19 -6.09
N THR A 40 -1.09 -2.03 -5.43
CA THR A 40 0.01 -1.11 -5.69
C THR A 40 1.37 -1.78 -5.44
N GLN A 41 1.51 -2.51 -4.33
CA GLN A 41 2.73 -3.27 -4.02
C GLN A 41 2.99 -4.37 -5.06
N ALA A 42 1.97 -5.12 -5.46
CA ALA A 42 2.10 -6.19 -6.46
C ALA A 42 2.49 -5.64 -7.84
N ALA A 43 1.90 -4.52 -8.25
CA ALA A 43 2.29 -3.82 -9.48
C ALA A 43 3.76 -3.38 -9.41
N GLY A 44 4.21 -2.86 -8.27
CA GLY A 44 5.62 -2.52 -8.04
C GLY A 44 6.57 -3.70 -8.26
N ILE A 45 6.22 -4.89 -7.76
CA ILE A 45 7.01 -6.12 -7.95
C ILE A 45 7.06 -6.50 -9.44
N LEU A 46 5.92 -6.53 -10.13
CA LEU A 46 5.85 -6.91 -11.55
C LEU A 46 6.56 -5.90 -12.47
N LEU A 47 6.53 -4.62 -12.10
CA LEU A 47 7.29 -3.55 -12.77
C LEU A 47 8.77 -3.54 -12.38
N ARG A 48 9.22 -4.46 -11.51
CA ARG A 48 10.59 -4.53 -10.99
C ARG A 48 11.05 -3.18 -10.43
N LEU A 49 10.17 -2.51 -9.69
CA LEU A 49 10.50 -1.28 -8.97
C LEU A 49 11.12 -1.63 -7.61
N PRO A 50 12.08 -0.82 -7.12
CA PRO A 50 12.55 -0.95 -5.75
C PRO A 50 11.39 -0.77 -4.76
N GLN A 51 11.45 -1.47 -3.63
CA GLN A 51 10.42 -1.38 -2.59
C GLN A 51 10.20 0.05 -2.11
N SER A 52 11.25 0.88 -2.11
CA SER A 52 11.14 2.30 -1.74
C SER A 52 10.16 3.06 -2.66
N VAL A 53 10.18 2.80 -3.97
CA VAL A 53 9.28 3.47 -4.92
C VAL A 53 7.83 3.03 -4.72
N SER A 54 7.61 1.72 -4.56
CA SER A 54 6.28 1.15 -4.30
C SER A 54 5.71 1.59 -2.95
N ALA A 55 6.54 1.67 -1.92
CA ALA A 55 6.14 2.16 -0.60
C ALA A 55 5.75 3.65 -0.64
N GLN A 56 6.54 4.49 -1.32
CA GLN A 56 6.18 5.89 -1.53
C GLN A 56 4.86 6.02 -2.28
N ALA A 57 4.61 5.17 -3.28
CA ALA A 57 3.35 5.15 -4.00
C ALA A 57 2.16 4.88 -3.07
N VAL A 58 2.25 3.89 -2.19
CA VAL A 58 1.18 3.60 -1.22
C VAL A 58 0.96 4.78 -0.27
N VAL A 59 2.02 5.45 0.20
CA VAL A 59 1.87 6.63 1.06
C VAL A 59 1.19 7.78 0.33
N LEU A 60 1.54 8.06 -0.93
CA LEU A 60 0.88 9.10 -1.72
C LEU A 60 -0.59 8.75 -2.02
N LEU A 61 -0.90 7.48 -2.27
CA LEU A 61 -2.27 7.00 -2.44
C LEU A 61 -3.11 7.29 -1.19
N TYR A 62 -2.59 6.97 -0.01
CA TYR A 62 -3.33 7.23 1.23
C TYR A 62 -3.45 8.72 1.51
N ARG A 63 -2.43 9.54 1.20
CA ARG A 63 -2.54 11.00 1.31
C ARG A 63 -3.63 11.55 0.39
N TYR A 64 -3.72 11.05 -0.84
CA TYR A 64 -4.77 11.44 -1.78
C TYR A 64 -6.18 11.20 -1.18
N TRP A 65 -6.40 10.05 -0.56
CA TRP A 65 -7.68 9.71 0.08
C TRP A 65 -7.98 10.43 1.40
N THR A 66 -7.03 11.16 1.96
CA THR A 66 -7.35 12.09 3.07
C THR A 66 -8.03 13.36 2.59
N ILE A 67 -7.93 13.66 1.29
CA ILE A 67 -8.44 14.89 0.66
C ILE A 67 -9.65 14.57 -0.21
N GLU A 68 -9.58 13.47 -0.96
CA GLU A 68 -10.58 13.07 -1.96
C GLU A 68 -11.36 11.82 -1.50
N GLU A 69 -12.56 11.64 -2.05
CA GLU A 69 -13.42 10.50 -1.76
C GLU A 69 -12.81 9.18 -2.29
N LEU A 70 -12.88 8.10 -1.50
CA LEU A 70 -12.37 6.78 -1.90
C LEU A 70 -13.05 6.27 -3.17
N ALA A 71 -14.35 6.50 -3.32
CA ALA A 71 -15.15 6.00 -4.44
C ALA A 71 -15.12 6.92 -5.68
N ARG A 72 -14.35 8.01 -5.69
CA ARG A 72 -14.25 8.94 -6.82
C ARG A 72 -13.68 8.26 -8.08
N ASP A 73 -12.51 7.65 -7.95
CA ASP A 73 -11.74 7.09 -9.08
C ASP A 73 -11.60 5.58 -8.99
N GLU A 74 -11.51 4.89 -10.13
CA GLU A 74 -11.38 3.43 -10.16
C GLU A 74 -10.06 2.99 -9.49
N PHE A 75 -10.11 1.99 -8.60
CA PHE A 75 -8.98 1.63 -7.72
C PHE A 75 -7.73 1.20 -8.50
N LYS A 76 -7.91 0.53 -9.65
CA LYS A 76 -6.84 0.17 -10.58
C LYS A 76 -6.18 1.42 -11.15
N ASP A 77 -7.01 2.36 -11.60
CA ASP A 77 -6.56 3.53 -12.32
C ASP A 77 -5.84 4.51 -11.38
N ILE A 78 -6.35 4.72 -10.15
CA ILE A 78 -5.65 5.53 -9.14
C ILE A 78 -4.34 4.86 -8.68
N SER A 79 -4.35 3.54 -8.45
CA SER A 79 -3.13 2.79 -8.11
C SER A 79 -2.07 2.94 -9.21
N ALA A 80 -2.47 2.79 -10.49
CA ALA A 80 -1.58 2.92 -11.63
C ALA A 80 -1.04 4.34 -11.80
N ALA A 81 -1.89 5.37 -11.60
CA ALA A 81 -1.49 6.77 -11.65
C ALA A 81 -0.47 7.11 -10.57
N VAL A 82 -0.66 6.65 -9.34
CA VAL A 82 0.26 6.94 -8.25
C VAL A 82 1.59 6.20 -8.43
N ILE A 83 1.60 4.94 -8.90
CA ILE A 83 2.86 4.25 -9.27
C ILE A 83 3.56 4.95 -10.42
N TYR A 84 2.82 5.36 -11.46
CA TYR A 84 3.40 6.08 -12.59
C TYR A 84 4.10 7.36 -12.11
N LEU A 85 3.39 8.15 -11.31
CA LEU A 85 3.89 9.38 -10.73
C LEU A 85 5.17 9.14 -9.91
N THR A 86 5.15 8.21 -8.96
CA THR A 86 6.32 7.95 -8.09
C THR A 86 7.49 7.35 -8.87
N ALA A 87 7.23 6.45 -9.81
CA ALA A 87 8.28 5.90 -10.67
C ALA A 87 8.92 7.00 -11.53
N LYS A 88 8.09 7.90 -12.10
CA LYS A 88 8.53 9.00 -12.96
C LYS A 88 9.47 9.98 -12.25
N ILE A 89 9.20 10.30 -10.99
CA ILE A 89 10.07 11.20 -10.18
C ILE A 89 11.27 10.49 -9.55
N SER A 90 11.27 9.16 -9.54
CA SER A 90 12.36 8.34 -8.99
C SER A 90 13.49 8.12 -10.01
N ALA A 91 14.56 7.46 -9.58
CA ALA A 91 15.63 6.98 -10.47
C ALA A 91 15.21 5.80 -11.38
N HIS A 92 13.98 5.30 -11.27
CA HIS A 92 13.48 4.12 -11.98
C HIS A 92 12.19 4.41 -12.76
N PRO A 93 12.18 5.34 -13.74
CA PRO A 93 10.99 5.64 -14.52
C PRO A 93 10.51 4.42 -15.31
N ARG A 94 9.18 4.27 -15.40
CA ARG A 94 8.53 3.18 -16.16
C ARG A 94 7.64 3.77 -17.25
N SER A 95 7.61 3.11 -18.40
CA SER A 95 6.73 3.52 -19.49
C SER A 95 5.27 3.22 -19.16
N LEU A 96 4.36 4.07 -19.63
CA LEU A 96 2.92 3.86 -19.47
C LEU A 96 2.47 2.54 -20.09
N ARG A 97 3.14 2.07 -21.15
CA ARG A 97 2.85 0.75 -21.74
C ARG A 97 3.21 -0.41 -20.81
N SER A 98 4.33 -0.32 -20.09
CA SER A 98 4.69 -1.32 -19.08
C SER A 98 3.66 -1.35 -17.95
N ILE A 99 3.21 -0.17 -17.50
CA ILE A 99 2.20 -0.03 -16.44
C ILE A 99 0.87 -0.61 -16.90
N ALA A 100 0.41 -0.24 -18.11
CA ALA A 100 -0.82 -0.76 -18.68
C ALA A 100 -0.81 -2.29 -18.74
N ASN A 101 0.26 -2.89 -19.29
CA ASN A 101 0.38 -4.35 -19.37
C ASN A 101 0.33 -5.03 -18.00
N VAL A 102 1.00 -4.46 -16.99
CA VAL A 102 1.00 -5.01 -15.62
C VAL A 102 -0.39 -4.94 -15.00
N TYR A 103 -1.09 -3.82 -15.12
CA TYR A 103 -2.44 -3.69 -14.56
C TYR A 103 -3.48 -4.51 -15.33
N THR A 104 -3.34 -4.67 -16.65
CA THR A 104 -4.13 -5.61 -17.44
C THR A 104 -3.91 -7.05 -16.97
N TYR A 105 -2.66 -7.44 -16.71
CA TYR A 105 -2.37 -8.76 -16.15
C TYR A 105 -2.93 -8.93 -14.74
N LEU A 106 -2.73 -7.95 -13.84
CA LEU A 106 -3.16 -8.04 -12.44
C LEU A 106 -4.67 -8.23 -12.27
N TYR A 107 -5.46 -7.67 -13.19
CA TYR A 107 -6.93 -7.78 -13.22
C TYR A 107 -7.44 -8.92 -14.12
N SER A 108 -6.55 -9.64 -14.80
CA SER A 108 -6.91 -10.87 -15.53
C SER A 108 -7.12 -12.02 -14.55
N SER A 109 -8.02 -12.95 -14.88
CA SER A 109 -8.25 -14.19 -14.12
C SER A 109 -7.00 -15.07 -13.97
N SER A 110 -5.96 -14.82 -14.79
CA SER A 110 -4.65 -15.47 -14.74
C SER A 110 -3.74 -14.97 -13.61
N SER A 111 -4.12 -13.89 -12.90
CA SER A 111 -3.32 -13.28 -11.84
C SER A 111 -3.56 -13.95 -10.49
N ALA A 112 -2.50 -14.12 -9.71
CA ALA A 112 -2.57 -14.59 -8.33
C ALA A 112 -3.35 -13.64 -7.39
N LEU A 113 -3.57 -12.38 -7.80
CA LEU A 113 -4.47 -11.45 -7.09
C LEU A 113 -5.93 -11.60 -7.51
N ALA A 114 -6.22 -12.13 -8.70
CA ALA A 114 -7.59 -12.41 -9.14
C ALA A 114 -8.06 -13.81 -8.73
N SER A 115 -7.13 -14.72 -8.38
CA SER A 115 -7.37 -16.15 -8.19
C SER A 115 -8.09 -16.53 -6.88
N VAL A 116 -9.00 -15.69 -6.38
CA VAL A 116 -9.94 -16.12 -5.32
C VAL A 116 -11.12 -16.89 -5.93
N GLN A 117 -11.46 -16.68 -7.21
CA GLN A 117 -12.71 -17.23 -7.76
C GLN A 117 -12.64 -18.53 -8.57
N ALA A 118 -11.53 -18.91 -9.23
CA ALA A 118 -11.39 -20.23 -9.83
C ALA A 118 -10.09 -20.28 -10.62
N GLN A 119 -9.13 -21.15 -10.27
CA GLN A 119 -8.35 -21.95 -11.23
C GLN A 119 -7.68 -23.11 -10.49
N ASP A 120 -7.69 -24.29 -11.10
CA ASP A 120 -6.79 -25.37 -10.76
C ASP A 120 -5.34 -24.89 -10.91
N PRO A 121 -4.42 -25.15 -9.96
CA PRO A 121 -3.02 -24.73 -10.01
C PRO A 121 -2.20 -25.32 -11.18
N LYS A 122 -2.85 -26.02 -12.11
CA LYS A 122 -2.24 -26.76 -13.23
C LYS A 122 -2.55 -26.17 -14.61
N SER A 123 -3.48 -25.22 -14.76
CA SER A 123 -3.72 -24.58 -16.06
C SER A 123 -2.66 -23.50 -16.31
N ARG A 124 -1.95 -23.63 -17.45
CA ARG A 124 -1.00 -22.61 -17.90
C ARG A 124 -1.79 -21.34 -18.24
N PRO A 125 -1.43 -20.15 -17.72
CA PRO A 125 -2.16 -18.93 -18.01
C PRO A 125 -2.09 -18.65 -19.52
N ASP A 126 -3.25 -18.51 -20.16
CA ASP A 126 -3.35 -18.23 -21.60
C ASP A 126 -2.89 -16.79 -21.87
N PRO A 127 -1.82 -16.55 -22.65
CA PRO A 127 -1.36 -15.21 -22.97
C PRO A 127 -2.38 -14.35 -23.72
N ALA A 128 -3.35 -14.96 -24.40
CA ALA A 128 -4.43 -14.22 -25.06
C ALA A 128 -5.38 -13.56 -24.05
N SER A 129 -5.47 -14.08 -22.80
CA SER A 129 -6.39 -13.59 -21.76
C SER A 129 -6.04 -12.22 -21.17
N TYR A 130 -4.87 -11.67 -21.48
CA TYR A 130 -4.43 -10.35 -21.00
C TYR A 130 -3.79 -9.51 -22.11
N TYR A 131 -4.17 -9.77 -23.37
CA TYR A 131 -3.73 -8.93 -24.48
C TYR A 131 -4.36 -7.53 -24.40
N LEU A 132 -3.51 -6.50 -24.48
CA LEU A 132 -3.95 -5.11 -24.47
C LEU A 132 -4.08 -4.57 -25.90
N SER A 133 -5.32 -4.34 -26.34
CA SER A 133 -5.60 -3.73 -27.64
C SER A 133 -5.06 -2.29 -27.73
N PRO A 134 -4.76 -1.78 -28.95
CA PRO A 134 -4.30 -0.41 -29.12
C PRO A 134 -5.30 0.66 -28.65
N SER A 135 -6.61 0.42 -28.83
CA SER A 135 -7.67 1.32 -28.36
C SER A 135 -7.73 1.35 -26.83
N SER A 136 -7.76 0.18 -26.18
CA SER A 136 -7.77 0.08 -24.72
C SER A 136 -6.51 0.69 -24.09
N TYR A 137 -5.35 0.54 -24.74
CA TYR A 137 -4.12 1.20 -24.31
C TYR A 137 -4.21 2.73 -24.36
N THR A 138 -4.79 3.28 -25.44
CA THR A 138 -4.95 4.73 -25.61
C THR A 138 -5.89 5.30 -24.56
N SER A 139 -7.05 4.66 -24.35
CA SER A 139 -8.02 5.05 -23.33
C SER A 139 -7.43 4.97 -21.92
N PHE A 140 -6.71 3.88 -21.60
CA PHE A 140 -6.01 3.74 -20.33
C PHE A 140 -5.00 4.86 -20.11
N THR A 141 -4.16 5.13 -21.10
CA THR A 141 -3.14 6.18 -21.04
C THR A 141 -3.75 7.55 -20.76
N SER A 142 -4.81 7.92 -21.46
CA SER A 142 -5.52 9.19 -21.23
C SER A 142 -6.08 9.31 -19.80
N ARG A 143 -6.68 8.23 -19.28
CA ARG A 143 -7.20 8.22 -17.89
C ARG A 143 -6.08 8.36 -16.86
N ILE A 144 -4.98 7.62 -17.01
CA ILE A 144 -3.85 7.68 -16.08
C ILE A 144 -3.20 9.05 -16.06
N LEU A 145 -3.03 9.70 -17.21
CA LEU A 145 -2.45 11.05 -17.28
C LEU A 145 -3.36 12.11 -16.64
N LEU A 146 -4.67 12.00 -16.83
CA LEU A 146 -5.63 12.90 -16.18
C LEU A 146 -5.64 12.71 -14.64
N LEU A 147 -5.65 11.45 -14.18
CA LEU A 147 -5.58 11.12 -12.76
C LEU A 147 -4.26 11.54 -12.13
N GLU A 148 -3.14 11.42 -12.84
CA GLU A 148 -1.85 11.93 -12.36
C GLU A 148 -1.93 13.43 -12.06
N GLY A 149 -2.53 14.22 -12.96
CA GLY A 149 -2.76 15.65 -12.74
C GLY A 149 -3.65 15.92 -11.53
N HIS A 150 -4.70 15.12 -11.33
CA HIS A 150 -5.59 15.24 -10.17
C HIS A 150 -4.87 14.93 -8.85
N VAL A 151 -4.08 13.85 -8.81
CA VAL A 151 -3.29 13.50 -7.62
C VAL A 151 -2.30 14.62 -7.27
N LEU A 152 -1.59 15.15 -8.27
CA LEU A 152 -0.66 16.26 -8.05
C LEU A 152 -1.36 17.51 -7.51
N ASN A 153 -2.52 17.85 -8.07
CA ASN A 153 -3.32 18.99 -7.63
C ASN A 153 -3.83 18.81 -6.20
N ALA A 154 -4.42 17.66 -5.89
CA ALA A 154 -4.92 17.34 -4.55
C ALA A 154 -3.81 17.41 -3.50
N LEU A 155 -2.62 16.89 -3.81
CA LEU A 155 -1.47 16.91 -2.90
C LEU A 155 -0.72 18.25 -2.87
N GLY A 156 -1.15 19.26 -3.64
CA GLY A 156 -0.43 20.54 -3.76
C GLY A 156 1.02 20.37 -4.22
N PHE A 157 1.28 19.38 -5.08
CA PHE A 157 2.62 18.96 -5.54
C PHE A 157 3.56 18.45 -4.42
N GLY A 158 3.04 18.19 -3.21
CA GLY A 158 3.75 17.63 -2.07
C GLY A 158 4.00 16.12 -2.17
N VAL A 159 4.85 15.70 -3.13
CA VAL A 159 5.14 14.28 -3.40
C VAL A 159 6.27 13.68 -2.55
N HIS A 160 6.89 14.46 -1.66
CA HIS A 160 7.98 13.99 -0.81
C HIS A 160 7.49 12.99 0.25
N VAL A 161 8.17 11.83 0.33
CA VAL A 161 7.91 10.79 1.33
C VAL A 161 9.22 10.24 1.87
N ALA A 162 9.47 10.49 3.16
CA ALA A 162 10.50 9.84 3.94
C ALA A 162 10.00 8.48 4.44
N LEU A 163 10.76 7.41 4.17
CA LEU A 163 10.41 6.06 4.60
C LEU A 163 11.18 5.67 5.88
N PRO A 164 10.59 4.87 6.78
CA PRO A 164 11.22 4.42 8.02
C PRO A 164 12.28 3.32 7.80
N HIS A 165 12.29 2.65 6.64
CA HIS A 165 13.17 1.50 6.39
C HIS A 165 14.66 1.79 6.54
N PRO A 166 15.22 2.90 5.98
CA PRO A 166 16.63 3.23 6.17
C PRO A 166 16.95 3.62 7.63
N LEU A 167 16.01 4.28 8.31
CA LEU A 167 16.15 4.63 9.72
C LEU A 167 16.23 3.38 10.58
N ALA A 168 15.38 2.38 10.33
CA ALA A 168 15.40 1.13 11.07
C ALA A 168 16.76 0.43 10.99
N ILE A 169 17.39 0.41 9.81
CA ILE A 169 18.74 -0.15 9.67
C ILE A 169 19.79 0.69 10.40
N THR A 170 19.69 2.01 10.30
CA THR A 170 20.60 2.94 10.99
C THR A 170 20.50 2.77 12.50
N TYR A 171 19.29 2.66 13.06
CA TYR A 171 19.06 2.48 14.49
C TYR A 171 19.60 1.13 14.99
N LEU A 172 19.40 0.06 14.23
CA LEU A 172 20.01 -1.24 14.53
C LEU A 172 21.55 -1.20 14.51
N GLN A 173 22.14 -0.42 13.60
CA GLN A 173 23.58 -0.20 13.55
C GLN A 173 24.08 0.62 14.75
N THR A 174 23.36 1.68 15.14
CA THR A 174 23.73 2.50 16.31
C THR A 174 23.66 1.73 17.63
N MET A 175 22.77 0.73 17.72
CA MET A 175 22.68 -0.18 18.87
C MET A 175 23.66 -1.37 18.79
N ASP A 176 24.57 -1.36 17.83
CA ASP A 176 25.60 -2.39 17.61
C ASP A 176 25.05 -3.82 17.45
N ILE A 177 23.80 -3.96 16.98
CA ILE A 177 23.10 -5.25 16.85
C ILE A 177 23.74 -6.17 15.80
N PHE A 178 24.44 -5.58 14.83
CA PHE A 178 25.15 -6.32 13.78
C PHE A 178 26.58 -6.72 14.17
N SER A 179 27.04 -6.32 15.36
CA SER A 179 28.36 -6.64 15.88
C SER A 179 28.51 -8.11 16.24
N ALA A 180 29.76 -8.57 16.32
CA ALA A 180 30.10 -9.94 16.71
C ALA A 180 29.70 -10.28 18.16
N ALA A 181 29.40 -9.26 18.99
CA ALA A 181 28.87 -9.43 20.33
C ALA A 181 27.47 -10.07 20.33
N TYR A 182 26.67 -9.78 19.29
CA TYR A 182 25.43 -10.48 19.01
C TYR A 182 25.73 -11.67 18.08
N SER A 183 24.99 -12.77 18.25
CA SER A 183 25.11 -13.93 17.36
C SER A 183 25.02 -13.48 15.90
N LYS A 184 25.98 -13.90 15.06
CA LYS A 184 26.07 -13.53 13.64
C LYS A 184 24.75 -13.74 12.86
N SER A 185 23.87 -14.61 13.35
CA SER A 185 22.57 -14.88 12.75
C SER A 185 21.44 -13.96 13.25
N ASN A 186 21.54 -13.40 14.46
CA ASN A 186 20.43 -12.72 15.12
C ASN A 186 20.20 -11.31 14.56
N GLY A 187 21.26 -10.53 14.36
CA GLY A 187 21.13 -9.16 13.82
C GLY A 187 20.43 -9.12 12.46
N PRO A 188 20.89 -9.89 11.44
CA PRO A 188 20.22 -9.96 10.15
C PRO A 188 18.80 -10.51 10.22
N LYS A 189 18.50 -11.42 11.16
CA LYS A 189 17.15 -11.96 11.36
C LYS A 189 16.20 -10.89 11.90
N LEU A 190 16.64 -10.17 12.93
CA LEU A 190 15.92 -9.04 13.51
C LEU A 190 15.65 -7.95 12.47
N ALA A 191 16.67 -7.56 11.69
CA ALA A 191 16.52 -6.55 10.64
C ALA A 191 15.51 -6.97 9.58
N ARG A 192 15.57 -8.22 9.10
CA ARG A 192 14.59 -8.76 8.15
C ARG A 192 13.17 -8.72 8.71
N ARG A 193 13.00 -9.06 9.99
CA ARG A 193 11.68 -9.03 10.64
C ARG A 193 11.16 -7.60 10.81
N ALA A 194 11.99 -6.66 11.25
CA ALA A 194 11.63 -5.25 11.36
C ALA A 194 11.20 -4.66 9.99
N ILE A 195 11.95 -4.94 8.93
CA ILE A 195 11.59 -4.51 7.56
C ILE A 195 10.27 -5.15 7.10
N ALA A 196 10.04 -6.43 7.42
CA ALA A 196 8.77 -7.09 7.11
C ALA A 196 7.60 -6.42 7.82
N LEU A 197 7.74 -6.08 9.11
CA LEU A 197 6.73 -5.35 9.87
C LEU A 197 6.45 -3.97 9.26
N LEU A 198 7.49 -3.22 8.87
CA LEU A 198 7.32 -1.92 8.20
C LEU A 198 6.59 -2.03 6.86
N ASN A 199 6.85 -3.09 6.09
CA ASN A 199 6.15 -3.36 4.84
C ASN A 199 4.68 -3.73 5.08
N THR A 200 4.40 -4.50 6.13
CA THR A 200 3.03 -4.82 6.54
C THR A 200 2.28 -3.55 6.98
N ALA A 201 2.91 -2.67 7.75
CA ALA A 201 2.31 -1.42 8.19
C ALA A 201 1.93 -0.45 7.05
N LEU A 202 2.56 -0.56 5.87
CA LEU A 202 2.15 0.20 4.67
C LEU A 202 0.72 -0.15 4.23
N LEU A 203 0.26 -1.37 4.50
CA LEU A 203 -1.06 -1.86 4.10
C LEU A 203 -2.11 -1.61 5.18
N SER A 204 -1.73 -1.05 6.33
CA SER A 204 -2.64 -0.86 7.45
C SER A 204 -3.73 0.17 7.12
N PRO A 205 -5.02 -0.19 7.26
CA PRO A 205 -6.12 0.75 7.10
C PRO A 205 -6.05 1.96 8.05
N GLN A 206 -5.32 1.85 9.16
CA GLN A 206 -5.09 2.92 10.13
C GLN A 206 -4.11 4.00 9.64
N MET A 207 -3.56 3.86 8.43
CA MET A 207 -2.70 4.86 7.77
C MET A 207 -1.53 5.33 8.64
N LEU A 208 -0.82 4.39 9.28
CA LEU A 208 0.25 4.70 10.26
C LEU A 208 1.35 5.62 9.70
N TYR A 209 1.64 5.51 8.39
CA TYR A 209 2.61 6.34 7.69
C TYR A 209 2.18 7.81 7.49
N LEU A 210 0.91 8.12 7.76
CA LEU A 210 0.34 9.47 7.68
C LEU A 210 0.17 10.10 9.06
N THR A 211 0.06 9.29 10.11
CA THR A 211 -0.21 9.75 11.47
C THR A 211 1.05 9.86 12.34
N HIS A 212 2.08 9.07 12.04
CA HIS A 212 3.32 9.02 12.83
C HIS A 212 4.55 9.31 11.98
N GLN A 213 5.59 9.87 12.62
CA GLN A 213 6.84 10.15 11.93
C GLN A 213 7.63 8.86 11.64
N PRO A 214 8.52 8.86 10.62
CA PRO A 214 9.32 7.69 10.27
C PRO A 214 10.22 7.16 11.39
N ASN A 215 10.70 8.01 12.31
CA ASN A 215 11.48 7.59 13.47
C ASN A 215 10.65 6.68 14.39
N ALA A 216 9.43 7.10 14.75
CA ALA A 216 8.54 6.33 15.62
C ALA A 216 8.16 4.97 15.00
N LEU A 217 7.84 4.95 13.71
CA LEU A 217 7.53 3.71 12.98
C LEU A 217 8.73 2.75 12.96
N ALA A 218 9.95 3.25 12.76
CA ALA A 218 11.16 2.43 12.76
C ALA A 218 11.43 1.82 14.14
N VAL A 219 11.32 2.61 15.20
CA VAL A 219 11.52 2.16 16.59
C VAL A 219 10.48 1.12 16.98
N ALA A 220 9.20 1.36 16.69
CA ALA A 220 8.13 0.40 16.98
C ALA A 220 8.33 -0.93 16.25
N ALA A 221 8.74 -0.89 14.98
CA ALA A 221 9.05 -2.10 14.21
C ALA A 221 10.24 -2.87 14.78
N ILE A 222 11.30 -2.18 15.22
CA ILE A 222 12.46 -2.83 15.86
C ILE A 222 12.06 -3.46 17.20
N TYR A 223 11.33 -2.73 18.03
CA TYR A 223 10.87 -3.20 19.34
C TYR A 223 10.02 -4.47 19.20
N LEU A 224 9.04 -4.46 18.30
CA LEU A 224 8.18 -5.60 18.04
C LEU A 224 8.95 -6.79 17.46
N ALA A 225 9.85 -6.53 16.50
CA ALA A 225 10.67 -7.58 15.91
C ALA A 225 11.63 -8.22 16.91
N ALA A 226 12.20 -7.45 17.83
CA ALA A 226 13.09 -7.97 18.86
C ALA A 226 12.36 -8.89 19.83
N ARG A 227 11.12 -8.53 20.18
CA ARG A 227 10.26 -9.37 21.01
C ARG A 227 9.86 -10.67 20.33
N GLU A 228 9.53 -10.63 19.04
CA GLU A 228 9.18 -11.83 18.26
C GLU A 228 10.38 -12.75 18.02
N GLU A 229 11.57 -12.19 17.83
CA GLU A 229 12.80 -12.94 17.57
C GLU A 229 13.57 -13.33 18.84
N GLY A 230 13.12 -12.90 20.02
CA GLY A 230 13.76 -13.19 21.30
C GLY A 230 15.14 -12.55 21.45
N VAL A 231 15.37 -11.39 20.81
CA VAL A 231 16.64 -10.67 20.89
C VAL A 231 16.59 -9.64 22.01
N ASN A 232 17.52 -9.76 22.95
CA ASN A 232 17.64 -8.82 24.07
C ASN A 232 18.21 -7.49 23.57
N LEU A 233 17.35 -6.47 23.52
CA LEU A 233 17.75 -5.08 23.37
C LEU A 233 18.22 -4.50 24.72
N PRO A 234 18.89 -3.34 24.74
CA PRO A 234 19.30 -2.69 25.98
C PRO A 234 18.13 -2.59 26.97
N SER A 235 18.38 -2.85 28.26
CA SER A 235 17.35 -2.84 29.31
C SER A 235 16.88 -1.43 29.71
N VAL A 236 17.52 -0.41 29.17
CA VAL A 236 17.13 1.00 29.31
C VAL A 236 16.07 1.36 28.25
N GLU A 237 15.41 2.50 28.43
CA GLU A 237 14.41 3.05 27.50
C GLU A 237 15.09 3.59 26.23
N TRP A 238 15.73 2.69 25.47
CA TRP A 238 16.55 3.01 24.30
C TRP A 238 15.77 3.73 23.19
N TRP A 239 14.45 3.60 23.17
CA TRP A 239 13.57 4.29 22.24
C TRP A 239 13.55 5.81 22.44
N GLU A 240 13.80 6.30 23.67
CA GLU A 240 13.86 7.74 23.96
C GLU A 240 15.02 8.42 23.24
N VAL A 241 16.12 7.69 23.00
CA VAL A 241 17.28 8.19 22.23
C VAL A 241 16.91 8.52 20.77
N PHE A 242 15.82 7.96 20.28
CA PHE A 242 15.32 8.16 18.92
C PHE A 242 14.09 9.08 18.87
N ASP A 243 13.86 9.87 19.93
CA ASP A 243 12.75 10.81 20.09
C ASP A 243 11.38 10.13 19.98
N VAL A 244 11.19 9.01 20.69
CA VAL A 244 9.92 8.27 20.74
C VAL A 244 9.48 8.13 22.19
N GLU A 245 8.25 8.56 22.48
CA GLU A 245 7.64 8.43 23.80
C GLU A 245 7.10 7.01 24.04
N ARG A 246 6.97 6.61 25.30
CA ARG A 246 6.50 5.27 25.67
C ARG A 246 5.05 5.03 25.23
N GLU A 247 4.21 6.05 25.33
CA GLU A 247 2.81 6.04 24.92
C GLU A 247 2.69 5.82 23.41
N GLU A 248 3.46 6.58 22.62
CA GLU A 248 3.51 6.46 21.17
C GLU A 248 4.01 5.07 20.74
N LEU A 249 5.08 4.57 21.38
CA LEU A 249 5.60 3.22 21.14
C LEU A 249 4.54 2.15 21.45
N GLY A 250 3.85 2.28 22.59
CA GLY A 250 2.80 1.35 23.00
C GLY A 250 1.64 1.32 21.99
N PHE A 251 1.19 2.49 21.54
CA PHE A 251 0.16 2.61 20.51
C PHE A 251 0.59 1.93 19.21
N LEU A 252 1.79 2.26 18.71
CA LEU A 252 2.29 1.70 17.45
C LEU A 252 2.46 0.18 17.51
N VAL A 253 2.96 -0.38 18.62
CA VAL A 253 3.09 -1.84 18.75
C VAL A 253 1.74 -2.54 18.65
N VAL A 254 0.70 -2.00 19.30
CA VAL A 254 -0.67 -2.53 19.20
C VAL A 254 -1.20 -2.37 17.77
N ALA A 255 -0.97 -1.22 17.14
CA ALA A 255 -1.40 -0.96 15.77
C ALA A 255 -0.78 -1.96 14.77
N PHE A 256 0.51 -2.26 14.88
CA PHE A 256 1.19 -3.25 14.04
C PHE A 256 0.60 -4.66 14.21
N LEU A 257 0.24 -5.05 15.43
CA LEU A 257 -0.38 -6.35 15.71
C LEU A 257 -1.83 -6.41 15.22
N SER A 258 -2.57 -5.31 15.32
CA SER A 258 -3.98 -5.25 14.93
C SER A 258 -4.19 -5.62 13.46
N LEU A 259 -3.26 -5.25 12.58
CA LEU A 259 -3.33 -5.61 11.16
C LEU A 259 -3.17 -7.12 10.93
N GLN A 260 -2.30 -7.79 11.69
CA GLN A 260 -2.13 -9.24 11.56
C GLN A 260 -3.41 -9.98 11.93
N ASN A 261 -4.05 -9.56 13.02
CA ASN A 261 -5.32 -10.12 13.46
C ASN A 261 -6.44 -9.82 12.45
N TRP A 262 -6.52 -8.58 11.98
CA TRP A 262 -7.49 -8.17 10.97
C TRP A 262 -7.35 -8.97 9.66
N CYS A 263 -6.13 -9.17 9.17
CA CYS A 263 -5.89 -10.01 7.99
C CYS A 263 -6.27 -11.48 8.23
N ALA A 264 -6.10 -12.00 9.44
CA ALA A 264 -6.51 -13.36 9.78
C ALA A 264 -8.04 -13.51 9.79
N GLU A 265 -8.77 -12.49 10.25
CA GLU A 265 -10.24 -12.46 10.26
C GLU A 265 -10.84 -12.30 8.85
N MET A 266 -10.27 -11.44 8.01
CA MET A 266 -10.77 -11.19 6.64
C MET A 266 -10.50 -12.34 5.66
N GLY A 267 -9.63 -13.29 6.01
CA GLY A 267 -9.40 -14.51 5.24
C GLY A 267 -9.08 -14.28 3.75
N LYS A 268 -9.82 -14.95 2.85
CA LYS A 268 -9.61 -14.88 1.38
C LYS A 268 -10.14 -13.59 0.74
N GLU A 269 -11.02 -12.84 1.39
CA GLU A 269 -11.65 -11.64 0.84
C GLU A 269 -10.64 -10.48 0.71
N ALA A 270 -9.70 -10.40 1.66
CA ALA A 270 -8.57 -9.47 1.59
C ALA A 270 -7.54 -9.83 0.50
N ILE A 271 -7.64 -11.01 -0.13
CA ILE A 271 -6.62 -11.49 -1.08
C ILE A 271 -6.86 -10.95 -2.49
N GLY A 272 -8.12 -10.67 -2.84
CA GLY A 272 -8.56 -10.29 -4.18
C GLY A 272 -8.20 -8.86 -4.60
N ALA A 273 -7.94 -8.64 -5.90
CA ALA A 273 -8.02 -7.31 -6.50
C ALA A 273 -9.50 -6.88 -6.54
N MET A 274 -9.85 -5.82 -5.82
CA MET A 274 -11.23 -5.32 -5.76
C MET A 274 -11.53 -4.36 -6.91
N ARG A 275 -12.74 -4.47 -7.48
CA ARG A 275 -13.35 -3.47 -8.37
C ARG A 275 -14.39 -2.68 -7.58
N LYS A 276 -14.71 -1.46 -8.05
CA LYS A 276 -15.79 -0.66 -7.45
C LYS A 276 -17.14 -1.39 -7.43
N VAL A 277 -17.43 -2.18 -8.45
CA VAL A 277 -18.68 -2.95 -8.58
C VAL A 277 -18.80 -4.00 -7.47
N ASP A 278 -17.69 -4.60 -7.04
CA ASP A 278 -17.67 -5.58 -5.94
C ASP A 278 -18.07 -4.91 -4.61
N ILE A 279 -17.81 -3.62 -4.47
CA ILE A 279 -18.11 -2.83 -3.27
C ILE A 279 -19.56 -2.36 -3.26
N ALA A 280 -20.13 -2.00 -4.42
CA ALA A 280 -21.56 -1.72 -4.52
C ALA A 280 -22.39 -2.94 -4.07
N LYS A 281 -21.94 -4.15 -4.44
CA LYS A 281 -22.54 -5.42 -3.98
C LYS A 281 -22.38 -5.64 -2.47
N LEU A 282 -21.21 -5.32 -1.90
CA LEU A 282 -20.95 -5.42 -0.45
C LEU A 282 -21.69 -4.35 0.38
N ALA A 283 -21.95 -3.18 -0.20
CA ALA A 283 -22.66 -2.07 0.42
C ALA A 283 -24.20 -2.19 0.31
N GLY A 284 -24.71 -3.27 -0.28
CA GLY A 284 -26.15 -3.53 -0.41
C GLY A 284 -26.86 -2.62 -1.42
N GLY A 285 -26.13 -1.94 -2.30
CA GLY A 285 -26.70 -1.18 -3.40
C GLY A 285 -27.10 -2.11 -4.55
N GLU A 286 -28.32 -1.99 -5.07
CA GLU A 286 -28.67 -2.58 -6.36
C GLU A 286 -27.68 -2.08 -7.41
N VAL A 287 -26.89 -3.01 -7.93
CA VAL A 287 -26.03 -2.70 -9.08
C VAL A 287 -26.96 -2.62 -10.28
N ASP A 288 -27.08 -1.43 -10.86
CA ASP A 288 -27.86 -1.21 -12.07
C ASP A 288 -27.37 -2.18 -13.16
N GLU A 289 -28.21 -3.15 -13.53
CA GLU A 289 -27.86 -4.23 -14.48
C GLU A 289 -27.40 -3.65 -15.82
N GLU A 290 -27.84 -2.43 -16.15
CA GLU A 290 -27.45 -1.67 -17.33
C GLU A 290 -25.99 -1.20 -17.28
N ALA A 291 -25.47 -0.86 -16.10
CA ALA A 291 -24.06 -0.47 -15.91
C ALA A 291 -23.12 -1.69 -15.96
N GLU A 292 -23.55 -2.85 -15.43
CA GLU A 292 -22.82 -4.11 -15.60
C GLU A 292 -22.79 -4.54 -17.06
N MET A 293 -23.91 -4.44 -17.79
CA MET A 293 -23.95 -4.76 -19.21
C MET A 293 -23.09 -3.81 -20.06
N ALA A 294 -23.08 -2.51 -19.76
CA ALA A 294 -22.24 -1.54 -20.47
C ALA A 294 -20.74 -1.83 -20.29
N MET A 295 -20.31 -2.22 -19.08
CA MET A 295 -18.90 -2.58 -18.83
C MET A 295 -18.52 -3.96 -19.41
N MET A 296 -19.43 -4.94 -19.41
CA MET A 296 -19.19 -6.23 -20.08
C MET A 296 -19.09 -6.10 -21.60
N LEU A 297 -19.74 -5.08 -22.19
CA LEU A 297 -19.62 -4.77 -23.61
C LEU A 297 -18.25 -4.17 -23.97
N ASP A 298 -17.66 -3.36 -23.07
CA ASP A 298 -16.29 -2.83 -23.21
C ASP A 298 -15.20 -3.90 -23.00
N GLU A 299 -15.52 -4.99 -22.28
CA GLU A 299 -14.60 -6.12 -22.02
C GLU A 299 -14.64 -7.23 -23.09
N LYS A 300 -15.60 -7.20 -24.04
CA LYS A 300 -15.63 -8.18 -25.14
C LYS A 300 -14.64 -7.78 -26.25
N PRO A 301 -13.58 -8.58 -26.51
CA PRO A 301 -12.84 -8.42 -27.75
C PRO A 301 -13.75 -8.82 -28.91
N VAL A 302 -13.87 -7.95 -29.91
CA VAL A 302 -14.30 -8.31 -31.27
C VAL A 302 -13.23 -9.20 -31.90
#